data_AF-A0A075I7B8-F1
#
_entry.id   AF-A0A075I7B8-F1
#
_cell.length_a   1.000
_cell.length_b   1.000
_cell.length_c   1.000
_cell.angle_alpha   90.00
_cell.angle_beta   90.00
_cell.angle_gamma   90.00
#
_symmetry.space_group_name_H-M   'P 1'
#
loop_
_entity.id
_entity.type
_entity.pdbx_description
1 polymer ?
#
loop_
_entity_poly.entity_id
_entity_poly.type
_entity_poly.pdbx_seq_one_letter_code
_entity_poly.pdbx_strand_id
1 'polypeptide(L)' 'MPNDLTQKAIKMILSGGTLLSEPCPYCKGVRVMKDGHALCVNCGKEPEQKPTKTQTKEKSLFLP' A
#
# COMPACT_ATOMS: atom_id res chain seq x y z
N MET A 1 -10.36 -18.60 13.05
CA MET A 1 -9.81 -18.57 11.68
C MET A 1 -9.42 -17.13 11.34
N PRO A 2 -8.27 -16.87 10.69
CA PRO A 2 -7.96 -15.54 10.18
C PRO A 2 -8.96 -15.18 9.08
N ASN A 3 -9.56 -13.99 9.17
CA ASN A 3 -10.47 -13.49 8.15
C ASN A 3 -9.68 -13.13 6.86
N ASP A 4 -10.39 -12.97 5.73
CA ASP A 4 -9.78 -12.64 4.44
C ASP A 4 -8.85 -11.41 4.50
N LEU A 5 -9.23 -10.40 5.30
CA LEU A 5 -8.41 -9.20 5.49
C LEU A 5 -7.07 -9.52 6.17
N THR A 6 -7.07 -10.41 7.17
CA THR A 6 -5.87 -10.88 7.85
C THR A 6 -4.97 -11.67 6.89
N GLN A 7 -5.54 -12.54 6.07
CA GLN A 7 -4.78 -13.28 5.05
C GLN A 7 -4.16 -12.35 3.99
N LYS A 8 -4.90 -11.34 3.53
CA LYS A 8 -4.39 -10.31 2.60
C LYS A 8 -3.25 -9.51 3.24
N ALA A 9 -3.41 -9.11 4.50
CA ALA A 9 -2.39 -8.42 5.27
C ALA A 9 -1.11 -9.26 5.44
N ILE A 10 -1.25 -10.54 5.79
CA ILE A 10 -0.11 -11.47 5.91
C ILE A 10 0.63 -11.59 4.57
N LYS A 11 -0.08 -11.77 3.45
CA LYS A 11 0.53 -11.82 2.11
C LYS A 11 1.28 -10.53 1.76
N MET A 12 0.70 -9.36 2.11
CA MET A 12 1.39 -8.09 1.93
C MET A 12 2.69 -8.03 2.72
N ILE A 13 2.68 -8.40 4.01
CA ILE A 13 3.88 -8.39 4.87
C ILE A 13 4.94 -9.37 4.36
N LEU A 14 4.56 -10.61 4.07
CA LEU A 14 5.49 -11.64 3.57
C LEU A 14 6.14 -11.26 2.25
N SER A 15 5.49 -10.41 1.46
CA SER A 15 6.03 -9.91 0.19
C SER A 15 6.79 -8.58 0.32
N GLY A 16 7.10 -8.13 1.55
CA GLY A 16 7.90 -6.93 1.83
C GLY A 16 7.10 -5.71 2.32
N GLY A 17 5.82 -5.87 2.66
CA GLY A 17 5.02 -4.80 3.27
C GLY A 17 5.38 -4.53 4.72
N THR A 18 5.05 -3.34 5.22
CA THR A 18 5.30 -2.91 6.61
C THR A 18 4.02 -2.49 7.32
N LEU A 19 4.02 -2.51 8.66
CA LEU A 19 2.96 -1.93 9.46
C LEU A 19 3.14 -0.41 9.55
N LEU A 20 2.06 0.34 9.42
CA LEU A 20 2.06 1.78 9.68
C LEU A 20 1.80 2.03 11.18
N SER A 21 2.64 2.88 11.78
CA SER A 21 2.45 3.34 13.16
C SER A 21 1.16 4.16 13.34
N GLU A 22 0.76 4.88 12.29
CA GLU A 22 -0.42 5.73 12.29
C GLU A 22 -1.69 4.88 12.15
N PRO A 23 -2.63 4.92 13.13
CA PRO A 23 -3.82 4.07 13.10
C PRO A 23 -4.74 4.40 11.92
N CYS A 24 -5.61 3.46 11.56
CA CYS A 24 -6.64 3.67 10.54
C CYS A 24 -7.57 4.82 10.96
N PRO A 25 -7.78 5.87 10.14
CA PRO A 25 -8.57 7.03 10.53
C PRO A 25 -10.08 6.72 10.71
N TYR A 26 -10.53 5.56 10.23
CA TYR A 26 -11.94 5.16 10.26
C TYR A 26 -12.29 4.22 11.42
N CYS A 27 -11.40 3.29 11.76
CA CYS A 27 -11.68 2.27 12.79
C CYS A 27 -10.59 2.17 13.85
N LYS A 28 -9.56 3.01 13.79
CA LYS A 28 -8.38 3.03 14.68
C LYS A 28 -7.54 1.74 14.67
N GLY A 29 -7.81 0.82 13.74
CA GLY A 29 -7.07 -0.43 13.58
C GLY A 29 -5.73 -0.28 12.86
N VAL A 30 -4.96 -1.37 12.83
CA VAL A 30 -3.63 -1.42 12.19
C VAL A 30 -3.75 -1.40 10.67
N ARG A 31 -2.77 -0.75 10.01
CA ARG A 31 -2.65 -0.71 8.55
C ARG A 31 -1.32 -1.34 8.10
N VAL A 32 -1.35 -2.06 6.99
CA VAL A 32 -0.18 -2.56 6.26
C VAL A 32 0.03 -1.71 5.03
N MET A 33 1.25 -1.32 4.70
CA MET A 33 1.60 -0.61 3.46
C MET A 33 2.60 -1.41 2.65
N LYS A 34 2.42 -1.45 1.34
CA LYS A 34 3.38 -1.99 0.38
C LYS A 34 3.26 -1.22 -0.94
N ASP A 35 4.38 -0.84 -1.55
CA ASP A 35 4.42 -0.19 -2.87
C ASP A 35 3.49 1.04 -2.99
N GLY A 36 3.37 1.83 -1.91
CA GLY A 36 2.48 3.00 -1.85
C GLY A 36 0.99 2.68 -1.62
N HIS A 37 0.62 1.40 -1.55
CA HIS A 37 -0.74 0.93 -1.27
C HIS A 37 -0.89 0.54 0.20
N ALA A 38 -1.87 1.11 0.89
CA ALA A 38 -2.16 0.78 2.29
C ALA A 38 -3.48 0.00 2.44
N LEU A 39 -3.52 -0.97 3.35
CA LEU A 39 -4.71 -1.77 3.69
C LEU A 39 -4.90 -1.78 5.20
N CYS A 40 -6.10 -1.45 5.69
CA CYS A 40 -6.45 -1.68 7.09
C CYS A 40 -6.80 -3.16 7.33
N VAL A 41 -6.12 -3.81 8.28
CA VAL A 41 -6.34 -5.21 8.62
C VAL A 41 -7.71 -5.43 9.29
N ASN A 42 -8.24 -4.41 9.94
CA ASN A 42 -9.46 -4.50 10.74
C ASN A 42 -10.73 -4.19 9.95
N CYS A 43 -10.72 -3.18 9.08
CA CYS A 43 -11.90 -2.74 8.34
C CYS A 43 -11.76 -2.80 6.81
N GLY A 44 -10.60 -3.20 6.29
CA GLY A 44 -10.38 -3.41 4.86
C GLY A 44 -10.32 -2.15 4.00
N LYS A 45 -10.42 -0.95 4.59
CA LYS A 45 -10.31 0.31 3.84
C LYS A 45 -8.89 0.48 3.28
N GLU A 46 -8.85 0.91 2.02
CA GLU A 46 -7.65 1.19 1.23
C GLU A 46 -7.72 2.66 0.75
N PRO A 47 -6.58 3.35 0.53
CA PRO A 47 -6.58 4.70 -0.01
C PRO A 47 -7.06 4.69 -1.47
N GLU A 48 -7.70 5.77 -1.90
CA GLU A 48 -8.03 5.97 -3.31
C GLU A 48 -6.74 5.99 -4.13
N GLN A 49 -6.67 5.12 -5.14
CA GLN A 49 -5.52 5.08 -6.05
C GLN A 49 -5.51 6.37 -6.87
N LYS A 50 -4.70 7.34 -6.44
CA LYS A 50 -4.31 8.43 -7.33
C LYS A 50 -3.29 7.85 -8.31
N PRO A 51 -3.51 7.91 -9.62
CA PRO A 51 -2.52 7.45 -10.59
C PRO A 51 -1.25 8.26 -10.35
N THR A 52 -0.24 7.59 -9.80
CA THR A 52 1.10 8.17 -9.67
C THR A 52 1.58 8.30 -11.11
N LYS A 53 1.71 9.54 -11.61
CA LYS A 53 2.38 9.79 -12.88
C LYS A 53 3.79 9.23 -12.74
N THR A 54 4.01 8.02 -13.22
CA THR A 54 5.34 7.52 -13.54
C THR A 54 5.89 8.47 -14.59
N GLN A 55 6.58 9.53 -14.15
CA GLN A 55 7.49 10.25 -15.03
C GLN A 55 8.63 9.28 -15.29
N THR A 56 8.47 8.44 -16.32
CA THR A 56 9.62 7.91 -17.03
C THR A 56 10.37 9.14 -17.53
N LYS A 57 11.44 9.51 -16.82
CA LYS A 57 12.49 10.38 -17.37
C LYS A 57 13.15 9.60 -18.50
N GLU A 58 12.49 9.53 -19.65
CA GLU A 58 13.17 9.12 -20.87
C GLU A 58 13.95 10.34 -21.34
N LYS A 59 15.20 10.34 -20.88
CA LYS A 59 16.29 11.18 -21.33
C LYS A 59 16.38 11.01 -22.85
N SER A 60 15.71 11.88 -23.63
CA SER A 60 16.09 12.11 -25.02
C SER A 60 17.46 12.77 -25.00
N LEU A 61 18.44 11.88 -24.96
CA LEU A 61 19.85 12.12 -25.14
C LEU A 61 19.99 12.85 -26.48
N PHE A 62 20.45 14.09 -26.36
CA PHE A 62 21.26 14.81 -27.35
C PHE A 62 21.88 13.86 -28.37
N LEU A 63 21.61 14.05 -29.65
CA LEU A 63 22.56 13.76 -30.73
C LEU A 63 22.29 14.72 -31.91
N PRO A 64 23.36 15.11 -32.62
CA PRO A 64 23.50 16.38 -33.35
C PRO A 64 22.68 16.48 -34.64
#